data_AF-A0A821HTX7-F1
#
_entry.id   AF-A0A821HTX7-F1
#
_cell.length_a   1.000
_cell.length_b   1.000
_cell.length_c   1.000
_cell.angle_alpha   90.00
_cell.angle_beta   90.00
_cell.angle_gamma   90.00
#
_symmetry.space_group_name_H-M   'P 1'
#
loop_
_entity.id
_entity.type
_entity.pdbx_description
1 polymer ?
#
loop_
_entity_poly.entity_id
_entity_poly.type
_entity_poly.pdbx_seq_one_letter_code
_entity_poly.pdbx_strand_id
1 'polypeptide(L)'
;YTISQCLPFLDVLLQNQNGTLHTSVYHKPAAEPTLLSYVSDHPRHIFRNIIQTALIRAIRYSSTLEAFNFERRTIRLTLLCNKYPSIYINEQFQQFFLKYLSTTSAILPLIDSEEQYVILRQNLLAQPSIKQILIDKSAATVENIIQDQNIQGYEGTTNEKYNKFRNKLFIHCLHEGRFRDLQRQIHEIHDSFFKNTIYQDIRLIVGHRNNPNIEFELTKKRPSSWLLKNEPQQKKYFF
;
A
#
# COMPACT_ATOMS: atom_id res chain seq x y z
N TYR A 1 7.86 -41.78 -2.53
CA TYR A 1 7.31 -40.46 -2.17
C TYR A 1 6.94 -39.73 -3.45
N THR A 2 5.65 -39.67 -3.78
CA THR A 2 5.16 -38.80 -4.84
C THR A 2 5.09 -37.40 -4.27
N ILE A 3 6.01 -36.52 -4.67
CA ILE A 3 5.93 -35.10 -4.34
C ILE A 3 4.58 -34.62 -4.88
N SER A 4 3.74 -34.05 -4.00
CA SER A 4 2.47 -33.46 -4.41
C SER A 4 2.72 -32.49 -5.56
N GLN A 5 2.05 -32.70 -6.70
CA GLN A 5 2.25 -31.89 -7.91
C GLN A 5 1.92 -30.41 -7.68
N CYS A 6 1.12 -30.10 -6.65
CA CYS A 6 0.77 -28.76 -6.23
C CYS A 6 1.04 -28.54 -4.74
N LEU A 7 1.52 -27.34 -4.37
CA LEU A 7 1.76 -26.93 -2.98
C LEU A 7 1.25 -25.50 -2.78
N PRO A 8 0.19 -25.29 -1.97
CA PRO A 8 -0.21 -23.94 -1.56
C PRO A 8 0.78 -23.39 -0.53
N PHE A 9 1.27 -22.17 -0.75
CA PHE A 9 2.14 -21.46 0.17
C PHE A 9 1.75 -19.98 0.21
N LEU A 10 1.28 -19.52 1.37
CA LEU A 10 0.69 -18.18 1.54
C LEU A 10 -0.44 -17.95 0.53
N ASP A 11 -0.29 -16.97 -0.35
CA ASP A 11 -1.25 -16.60 -1.39
C ASP A 11 -0.86 -17.15 -2.79
N VAL A 12 0.14 -18.03 -2.86
CA VAL A 12 0.66 -18.60 -4.11
C VAL A 12 0.44 -20.10 -4.14
N LEU A 13 -0.03 -20.62 -5.27
CA LEU A 13 -0.08 -22.03 -5.57
C LEU A 13 1.12 -22.38 -6.44
N LEU A 14 2.00 -23.23 -5.91
CA LEU A 14 3.15 -23.76 -6.63
C LEU A 14 2.74 -25.05 -7.32
N GLN A 15 3.07 -25.21 -8.60
CA GLN A 15 2.83 -26.43 -9.36
C GLN A 15 4.12 -26.88 -10.04
N ASN A 16 4.51 -28.13 -9.85
CA ASN A 16 5.63 -28.71 -10.58
C ASN A 16 5.10 -29.46 -11.80
N GLN A 17 5.34 -28.89 -12.99
CA GLN A 17 5.02 -29.51 -14.26
C GLN A 17 6.33 -29.93 -14.95
N ASN A 18 6.61 -31.23 -14.94
CA ASN A 18 7.77 -31.84 -15.60
C ASN A 18 9.14 -31.21 -15.22
N GLY A 19 9.31 -30.79 -13.97
CA GLY A 19 10.55 -30.17 -13.48
C GLY A 19 10.56 -28.64 -13.57
N THR A 20 9.54 -28.03 -14.18
CA THR A 20 9.36 -26.58 -14.22
C THR A 20 8.37 -26.15 -13.16
N LEU A 21 8.75 -25.14 -12.37
CA LEU A 21 7.88 -24.56 -11.35
C LEU A 21 6.97 -23.49 -11.96
N HIS A 22 5.66 -23.74 -11.93
CA HIS A 22 4.63 -22.77 -12.27
C HIS A 22 4.00 -22.22 -11.00
N THR A 23 3.61 -20.94 -11.06
CA THR A 23 2.99 -20.24 -9.95
C THR A 23 1.67 -19.63 -10.39
N SER A 24 0.68 -19.67 -9.50
CA SER A 24 -0.59 -18.97 -9.68
C SER A 24 -1.11 -18.45 -8.34
N VAL A 25 -2.18 -17.65 -8.37
CA VAL A 25 -2.82 -17.19 -7.13
C VAL A 25 -3.54 -18.37 -6.47
N TYR A 26 -3.27 -18.58 -5.18
CA TYR A 26 -3.98 -19.59 -4.41
C TYR A 26 -5.31 -19.03 -3.88
N HIS A 27 -6.41 -19.74 -4.19
CA HIS A 27 -7.72 -19.48 -3.60
C HIS A 27 -8.05 -20.58 -2.61
N LYS A 28 -8.36 -20.20 -1.37
CA LYS A 28 -8.80 -21.15 -0.35
C LYS A 28 -10.19 -21.69 -0.74
N PRO A 29 -10.38 -23.02 -0.85
CA PRO A 29 -11.65 -23.60 -1.31
C PRO A 29 -12.87 -23.21 -0.47
N ALA A 30 -12.67 -22.98 0.84
CA ALA A 30 -13.72 -22.61 1.78
C ALA A 30 -13.85 -21.09 1.99
N ALA A 31 -13.01 -20.26 1.36
CA ALA A 31 -13.12 -18.82 1.50
C ALA A 31 -14.17 -18.29 0.53
N GLU A 32 -15.22 -17.68 1.08
CA GLU A 32 -16.13 -16.89 0.27
C GLU A 32 -15.36 -15.69 -0.29
N PRO A 33 -15.48 -15.36 -1.59
CA PRO A 33 -14.80 -14.22 -2.20
C PRO A 33 -15.49 -12.91 -1.77
N THR A 34 -15.44 -12.62 -0.48
CA THR A 34 -16.02 -11.43 0.13
C THR A 34 -14.99 -10.31 0.05
N LEU A 35 -15.21 -9.39 -0.89
CA LEU A 35 -14.55 -8.10 -0.90
C LEU A 35 -15.45 -7.09 -0.19
N LEU A 36 -14.90 -5.90 0.06
CA LEU A 36 -15.73 -4.77 0.49
C LEU A 36 -16.79 -4.47 -0.59
N SER A 37 -18.07 -4.49 -0.23
CA SER A 37 -19.13 -4.17 -1.19
C SER A 37 -19.06 -2.72 -1.67
N TYR A 38 -19.25 -2.48 -2.96
CA TYR A 38 -19.17 -1.14 -3.55
C TYR A 38 -20.22 -0.16 -3.02
N VAL A 39 -21.35 -0.66 -2.51
CA VAL A 39 -22.42 0.18 -1.92
C VAL A 39 -22.14 0.60 -0.49
N SER A 40 -21.04 0.15 0.10
CA SER A 40 -20.64 0.55 1.46
C SER A 40 -20.13 1.98 1.49
N ASP A 41 -20.29 2.66 2.64
CA ASP A 41 -19.87 4.05 2.82
C ASP A 41 -18.36 4.15 3.10
N HIS A 42 -17.55 3.94 2.07
CA HIS A 42 -16.09 4.06 2.14
C HIS A 42 -15.56 5.06 1.10
N PRO A 43 -14.41 5.68 1.36
CA PRO A 43 -13.78 6.56 0.38
C PRO A 43 -13.46 5.86 -0.94
N ARG A 44 -13.63 6.57 -2.06
CA ARG A 44 -13.37 6.04 -3.43
C ARG A 44 -11.99 5.41 -3.61
N HIS A 45 -10.98 5.93 -2.92
CA HIS A 45 -9.61 5.41 -3.02
C HIS A 45 -9.48 3.99 -2.46
N ILE A 46 -10.31 3.58 -1.51
CA ILE A 46 -10.31 2.21 -0.96
C ILE A 46 -10.75 1.22 -2.04
N PHE A 47 -11.87 1.50 -2.72
CA PHE A 47 -12.36 0.66 -3.81
C PHE A 47 -11.37 0.55 -4.97
N ARG A 48 -10.74 1.68 -5.32
CA ARG A 48 -9.66 1.70 -6.31
C ARG A 48 -8.49 0.83 -5.87
N ASN A 49 -8.04 0.96 -4.62
CA ASN A 49 -6.91 0.22 -4.09
C ASN A 49 -7.17 -1.28 -4.09
N ILE A 50 -8.37 -1.73 -3.73
CA ILE A 50 -8.74 -3.15 -3.78
C ILE A 50 -8.46 -3.75 -5.18
N ILE A 51 -8.95 -3.07 -6.23
CA ILE A 51 -8.76 -3.51 -7.62
C ILE A 51 -7.27 -3.49 -8.00
N GLN A 52 -6.57 -2.41 -7.68
CA GLN A 52 -5.14 -2.26 -7.98
C GLN A 52 -4.32 -3.37 -7.29
N THR A 53 -4.55 -3.62 -6.01
CA THR A 53 -3.83 -4.65 -5.26
C THR A 53 -4.10 -6.05 -5.78
N ALA A 54 -5.35 -6.35 -6.16
CA ALA A 54 -5.71 -7.64 -6.72
C ALA A 54 -5.00 -7.89 -8.06
N LEU A 55 -4.96 -6.90 -8.95
CA LEU A 55 -4.27 -7.00 -10.24
C LEU A 55 -2.74 -7.11 -10.08
N ILE A 56 -2.14 -6.32 -9.18
CA ILE A 56 -0.71 -6.43 -8.84
C ILE A 56 -0.39 -7.84 -8.37
N ARG A 57 -1.20 -8.38 -7.46
CA ARG A 57 -1.04 -9.73 -6.92
C ARG A 57 -1.15 -10.79 -8.01
N ALA A 58 -2.17 -10.68 -8.87
CA ALA A 58 -2.38 -11.58 -9.99
C ALA A 58 -1.15 -11.67 -10.91
N ILE A 59 -0.56 -10.52 -11.25
CA ILE A 59 0.62 -10.46 -12.12
C ILE A 59 1.86 -11.02 -11.42
N ARG A 60 2.07 -10.68 -10.14
CA ARG A 60 3.25 -11.14 -9.39
C ARG A 60 3.26 -12.66 -9.24
N TYR A 61 2.11 -13.24 -8.91
CA TYR A 61 2.01 -14.65 -8.56
C TYR A 61 1.78 -15.56 -9.76
N SER A 62 1.24 -15.06 -10.86
CA SER A 62 1.08 -15.88 -12.06
C SER A 62 2.39 -15.94 -12.83
N SER A 63 2.82 -17.16 -13.20
CA SER A 63 4.01 -17.37 -14.04
C SER A 63 3.71 -17.30 -15.53
N THR A 64 2.47 -17.59 -15.93
CA THR A 64 2.02 -17.67 -17.32
C THR A 64 0.86 -16.72 -17.57
N LEU A 65 0.70 -16.29 -18.83
CA LEU A 65 -0.44 -15.46 -19.25
C LEU A 65 -1.77 -16.15 -18.98
N GLU A 66 -1.85 -17.46 -19.17
CA GLU A 66 -3.07 -18.24 -18.93
C GLU A 66 -3.51 -18.15 -17.46
N ALA A 67 -2.59 -18.39 -16.52
CA ALA A 67 -2.86 -18.29 -15.09
C ALA A 67 -3.28 -16.87 -14.69
N PHE A 68 -2.61 -15.86 -15.27
CA PHE A 68 -2.99 -14.46 -15.05
C PHE A 68 -4.39 -14.14 -15.61
N ASN A 69 -4.72 -14.59 -16.81
CA ASN A 69 -6.03 -14.35 -17.41
C ASN A 69 -7.15 -15.05 -16.65
N PHE A 70 -6.89 -16.26 -16.13
CA PHE A 70 -7.80 -16.94 -15.21
C PHE A 70 -8.03 -16.10 -13.94
N GLU A 71 -6.97 -15.62 -13.31
CA GLU A 71 -7.09 -14.79 -12.11
C GLU A 71 -7.80 -13.45 -12.40
N ARG A 72 -7.49 -12.80 -13.52
CA ARG A 72 -8.13 -11.56 -13.97
C ARG A 72 -9.65 -11.74 -14.14
N ARG A 73 -10.10 -12.87 -14.69
CA ARG A 73 -11.53 -13.21 -14.79
C ARG A 73 -12.13 -13.41 -13.40
N THR A 74 -11.44 -14.13 -12.53
CA THR A 74 -11.85 -14.37 -11.14
C THR A 74 -12.02 -13.07 -10.36
N ILE A 75 -11.07 -12.14 -10.47
CA ILE A 75 -11.15 -10.80 -9.88
C ILE A 75 -12.37 -10.04 -10.41
N ARG A 76 -12.58 -10.04 -11.73
CA ARG A 76 -13.73 -9.36 -12.35
C ARG A 76 -15.05 -9.92 -11.82
N LEU A 77 -15.20 -11.24 -11.78
CA LEU A 77 -16.41 -11.89 -11.26
C LEU A 77 -16.63 -11.57 -9.79
N THR A 78 -15.56 -11.61 -8.98
CA THR A 78 -15.62 -11.26 -7.56
C THR A 78 -16.10 -9.83 -7.35
N LEU A 79 -15.57 -8.85 -8.11
CA LEU A 79 -16.01 -7.46 -8.03
C LEU A 79 -17.48 -7.28 -8.41
N LEU A 80 -17.94 -7.96 -9.46
CA LEU A 80 -19.35 -7.93 -9.87
C LEU A 80 -20.28 -8.50 -8.78
N CYS A 81 -19.90 -9.63 -8.17
CA CYS A 81 -20.63 -10.21 -7.04
C CYS A 81 -20.71 -9.23 -5.85
N ASN A 82 -19.65 -8.45 -5.64
CA ASN A 82 -19.56 -7.41 -4.60
C ASN A 82 -20.16 -6.05 -5.03
N LYS A 83 -21.02 -6.04 -6.07
CA LYS A 83 -21.81 -4.88 -6.54
C LYS A 83 -21.01 -3.73 -7.16
N TYR A 84 -19.78 -3.97 -7.60
CA TYR A 84 -19.02 -2.97 -8.34
C TYR A 84 -19.64 -2.79 -9.74
N PRO A 85 -19.89 -1.54 -10.19
CA PRO A 85 -20.38 -1.27 -11.55
C PRO A 85 -19.40 -1.77 -12.61
N SER A 86 -19.89 -2.43 -13.65
CA SER A 86 -19.05 -2.97 -14.74
C SER A 86 -18.21 -1.90 -15.44
N ILE A 87 -18.78 -0.70 -15.63
CA ILE A 87 -18.11 0.47 -16.21
C ILE A 87 -16.91 0.86 -15.32
N TYR A 88 -17.14 0.99 -14.02
CA TYR A 88 -16.07 1.32 -13.06
C TYR A 88 -14.96 0.27 -13.06
N ILE A 89 -15.31 -1.02 -13.08
CA ILE A 89 -14.31 -2.11 -13.17
C ILE A 89 -13.46 -1.95 -14.44
N ASN A 90 -14.10 -1.72 -15.60
CA ASN A 90 -13.40 -1.53 -16.88
C ASN A 90 -12.44 -0.34 -16.84
N GLU A 91 -12.90 0.81 -16.34
CA GLU A 91 -12.07 2.01 -16.18
C GLU A 91 -10.86 1.75 -15.28
N GLN A 92 -11.06 1.08 -14.14
CA GLN A 92 -9.96 0.79 -13.23
C GLN A 92 -8.95 -0.20 -13.81
N PHE A 93 -9.41 -1.20 -14.57
CA PHE A 93 -8.54 -2.14 -15.28
C PHE A 93 -7.74 -1.41 -16.36
N GLN A 94 -8.40 -0.56 -17.16
CA GLN A 94 -7.73 0.22 -18.20
C GLN A 94 -6.67 1.15 -17.61
N GLN A 95 -7.01 1.92 -16.57
CA GLN A 95 -6.05 2.79 -15.88
C GLN A 95 -4.89 2.01 -15.29
N PHE A 96 -5.14 0.81 -14.77
CA PHE A 96 -4.09 -0.07 -14.28
C PHE A 96 -3.13 -0.44 -15.41
N PHE A 97 -3.61 -0.99 -16.51
CA PHE A 97 -2.74 -1.45 -17.59
C PHE A 97 -2.01 -0.31 -18.30
N LEU A 98 -2.65 0.84 -18.53
CA LEU A 98 -2.00 2.03 -19.09
C LEU A 98 -0.84 2.56 -18.23
N LYS A 99 -0.86 2.30 -16.92
CA LYS A 99 0.23 2.69 -16.02
C LYS A 99 1.49 1.84 -16.22
N TYR A 100 1.34 0.57 -16.62
CA TYR A 100 2.44 -0.40 -16.67
C TYR A 100 2.81 -0.85 -18.09
N LEU A 101 1.91 -0.66 -19.05
CA LEU A 101 2.14 -0.84 -20.47
C LEU A 101 2.35 0.54 -21.09
N SER A 102 3.47 0.72 -21.80
CA SER A 102 3.77 1.95 -22.54
C SER A 102 2.92 2.11 -23.81
N THR A 103 1.88 1.31 -24.00
CA THR A 103 1.13 1.21 -25.24
C THR A 103 0.04 2.29 -25.32
N THR A 104 0.08 3.06 -26.41
CA THR A 104 -0.82 4.17 -26.75
C THR A 104 -2.23 3.75 -27.20
N SER A 105 -2.59 2.46 -27.14
CA SER A 105 -3.86 1.98 -27.69
C SER A 105 -5.04 2.27 -26.75
N ALA A 106 -6.08 2.91 -27.28
CA ALA A 106 -7.27 3.37 -26.55
C ALA A 106 -8.26 2.25 -26.16
N ILE A 107 -7.98 1.00 -26.57
CA ILE A 107 -8.78 -0.17 -26.25
C ILE A 107 -8.16 -0.80 -25.00
N LEU A 108 -8.99 -1.19 -24.02
CA LEU A 108 -8.59 -1.99 -22.84
C LEU A 108 -7.41 -2.88 -23.21
N PRO A 109 -6.21 -2.74 -22.62
CA PRO A 109 -5.06 -3.49 -23.07
C PRO A 109 -5.36 -4.97 -22.91
N LEU A 110 -5.76 -5.60 -24.00
CA LEU A 110 -5.98 -7.02 -24.05
C LEU A 110 -4.56 -7.57 -24.18
N ILE A 111 -4.08 -8.10 -23.07
CA ILE A 111 -2.78 -8.78 -23.04
C ILE A 111 -3.01 -10.09 -23.77
N ASP A 112 -2.74 -10.06 -25.07
CA ASP A 112 -3.04 -11.15 -26.00
C ASP A 112 -1.83 -12.04 -26.27
N SER A 113 -0.62 -11.55 -25.97
CA SER A 113 0.61 -12.32 -26.14
C SER A 113 1.35 -12.53 -24.83
N GLU A 114 2.00 -13.71 -24.73
CA GLU A 114 2.87 -14.04 -23.60
C GLU A 114 4.01 -13.01 -23.46
N GLU A 115 4.53 -12.50 -24.59
CA GLU A 115 5.58 -11.49 -24.61
C GLU A 115 5.15 -10.18 -23.92
N GLN A 116 3.95 -9.68 -24.24
CA GLN A 116 3.40 -8.48 -23.59
C GLN A 116 3.22 -8.70 -22.09
N TYR A 117 2.80 -9.90 -21.70
CA TYR A 117 2.65 -10.27 -20.30
C TYR A 117 3.99 -10.33 -19.56
N VAL A 118 5.02 -10.91 -20.18
CA VAL A 118 6.37 -10.96 -19.60
C VAL A 118 6.92 -9.55 -19.38
N ILE A 119 6.78 -8.66 -20.37
CA ILE A 119 7.20 -7.25 -20.25
C ILE A 119 6.46 -6.56 -19.10
N LEU A 120 5.12 -6.71 -19.05
CA LEU A 120 4.30 -6.17 -17.97
C LEU A 120 4.79 -6.66 -16.59
N ARG A 121 5.01 -7.96 -16.48
CA ARG A 121 5.43 -8.62 -15.23
C ARG A 121 6.82 -8.14 -14.82
N GLN A 122 7.76 -8.04 -15.75
CA GLN A 122 9.10 -7.51 -15.49
C GLN A 122 9.04 -6.06 -15.01
N ASN A 123 8.29 -5.19 -15.70
CA ASN A 123 8.12 -3.79 -15.29
C ASN A 123 7.55 -3.67 -13.88
N LEU A 124 6.59 -4.52 -13.53
CA LEU A 124 5.94 -4.51 -12.22
C LEU A 124 6.84 -5.07 -11.11
N LEU A 125 7.64 -6.10 -11.41
CA LEU A 125 8.60 -6.68 -10.48
C LEU A 125 9.82 -5.78 -10.27
N ALA A 126 10.21 -5.00 -11.28
CA ALA A 126 11.27 -4.00 -11.17
C ALA A 126 10.89 -2.80 -10.29
N GLN A 127 9.61 -2.60 -9.97
CA GLN A 127 9.22 -1.51 -9.07
C GLN A 127 9.72 -1.78 -7.65
N PRO A 128 10.51 -0.85 -7.07
CA PRO A 128 11.06 -1.03 -5.73
C PRO A 128 9.92 -1.12 -4.71
N SER A 129 10.05 -2.05 -3.76
CA SER A 129 9.09 -2.15 -2.66
C SER A 129 9.13 -0.87 -1.82
N ILE A 130 8.07 -0.55 -1.07
CA ILE A 130 8.07 0.62 -0.16
C ILE A 130 9.27 0.58 0.78
N LYS A 131 9.62 -0.60 1.30
CA LYS A 131 10.80 -0.82 2.13
C LYS A 131 12.09 -0.50 1.37
N GLN A 132 12.20 -0.96 0.12
CA GLN A 132 13.34 -0.67 -0.74
C GLN A 132 13.45 0.82 -1.04
N ILE A 133 12.34 1.49 -1.39
CA ILE A 133 12.30 2.95 -1.61
C ILE A 133 12.76 3.70 -0.35
N LEU A 134 12.37 3.25 0.84
CA LEU A 134 12.80 3.88 2.09
C LEU A 134 14.30 3.67 2.34
N ILE A 135 14.81 2.47 2.06
CA ILE A 135 16.25 2.16 2.16
C ILE A 135 17.03 2.99 1.13
N ASP A 136 16.62 3.00 -0.13
CA ASP A 136 17.28 3.72 -1.21
C ASP A 136 17.26 5.24 -0.96
N LYS A 137 16.16 5.79 -0.45
CA LYS A 137 16.09 7.20 -0.01
C LYS A 137 17.07 7.48 1.12
N SER A 138 17.20 6.57 2.09
CA SER A 138 18.17 6.74 3.17
C SER A 138 19.62 6.62 2.67
N ALA A 139 19.91 5.71 1.74
CA ALA A 139 21.23 5.52 1.14
C ALA A 139 21.64 6.68 0.23
N ALA A 140 20.74 7.16 -0.63
CA ALA A 140 20.97 8.33 -1.48
C ALA A 140 21.21 9.61 -0.66
N THR A 141 20.58 9.73 0.51
CA THR A 141 20.86 10.85 1.43
C THR A 141 22.29 10.76 1.98
N VAL A 142 22.80 9.55 2.25
CA VAL A 142 24.17 9.31 2.70
C VAL A 142 25.19 9.53 1.59
N GLU A 143 24.90 9.13 0.36
CA GLU A 143 25.80 9.30 -0.80
C GLU A 143 25.96 10.77 -1.20
N ASN A 144 24.87 11.56 -1.17
CA ASN A 144 24.97 13.01 -1.40
C ASN A 144 25.83 13.71 -0.32
N ILE A 145 25.79 13.23 0.93
CA ILE A 145 26.66 13.73 2.01
C ILE A 145 28.14 13.40 1.75
N ILE A 146 28.45 12.26 1.13
CA ILE A 146 29.82 11.84 0.82
C ILE A 146 30.36 12.58 -0.41
N GLN A 147 29.52 12.85 -1.41
CA GLN A 147 29.91 13.61 -2.61
C GLN A 147 30.14 15.09 -2.30
N ASP A 148 29.33 15.70 -1.44
CA ASP A 148 29.52 17.09 -0.98
C ASP A 148 30.78 17.27 -0.11
N GLN A 149 31.31 16.20 0.51
CA GLN A 149 32.57 16.25 1.26
C GLN A 149 33.83 16.22 0.38
N ASN A 150 33.73 15.82 -0.89
CA ASN A 150 34.87 15.77 -1.81
C ASN A 150 35.00 17.03 -2.69
N ILE A 151 34.05 17.97 -2.63
CA ILE A 151 34.09 19.23 -3.38
C ILE A 151 33.79 20.39 -2.43
N GLN A 152 34.76 20.77 -1.60
CA GLN A 152 35.08 22.15 -1.17
C GLN A 152 35.95 22.12 0.09
N GLY A 153 37.27 22.23 -0.11
CA GLY A 153 38.11 22.92 0.86
C GLY A 153 37.80 24.41 0.76
N TYR A 154 36.96 24.93 1.65
CA TYR A 154 36.95 26.35 2.05
C TYR A 154 36.35 26.44 3.45
N GLU A 155 37.13 27.01 4.37
CA GLU A 155 36.75 27.33 5.74
C GLU A 155 35.56 28.31 5.74
N GLY A 156 34.47 27.94 6.43
CA GLY A 156 33.27 28.78 6.51
C GLY A 156 32.14 28.15 7.31
N THR A 157 32.20 28.31 8.64
CA THR A 157 31.10 28.28 9.63
C THR A 157 29.74 27.70 9.18
N THR A 158 29.59 26.38 9.12
CA THR A 158 28.26 25.71 9.11
C THR A 158 28.18 24.47 10.03
N ASN A 159 29.23 24.20 10.82
CA ASN A 159 29.36 23.00 11.64
C ASN A 159 28.45 22.92 12.89
N GLU A 160 27.71 23.97 13.26
CA GLU A 160 26.90 23.95 14.49
C GLU A 160 25.51 23.30 14.34
N LYS A 161 24.94 23.28 13.12
CA LYS A 161 23.57 22.74 12.94
C LYS A 161 23.53 21.22 12.80
N TYR A 162 24.53 20.60 12.19
CA TYR A 162 24.55 19.14 11.93
C TYR A 162 24.99 18.30 13.13
N ASN A 163 25.77 18.85 14.06
CA ASN A 163 26.07 18.18 15.33
C ASN A 163 24.88 18.13 16.30
N LYS A 164 23.83 18.95 16.09
CA LYS A 164 22.74 19.11 17.06
C LYS A 164 21.81 17.90 17.16
N PHE A 165 21.84 16.98 16.20
CA PHE A 165 20.94 15.82 16.14
C PHE A 165 21.65 14.46 16.25
N ARG A 166 22.98 14.41 16.29
CA ARG A 166 23.73 13.15 16.16
C ARG A 166 23.46 12.11 17.25
N ASN A 167 22.92 12.51 18.39
CA ASN A 167 22.54 11.60 19.48
C ASN A 167 21.12 11.89 19.98
N LYS A 168 20.12 12.03 19.09
CA LYS A 168 18.73 12.29 19.50
C LYS A 168 17.75 11.36 18.79
N LEU A 169 16.88 10.71 19.56
CA LEU A 169 15.77 9.90 19.06
C LEU A 169 14.46 10.66 19.27
N PHE A 170 13.67 10.85 18.22
CA PHE A 170 12.38 11.55 18.30
C PHE A 170 11.23 10.54 18.19
N ILE A 171 10.35 10.53 19.18
CA ILE A 171 9.11 9.77 19.16
C ILE A 171 7.94 10.75 19.22
N HIS A 172 7.06 10.68 18.23
CA HIS A 172 5.84 11.49 18.20
C HIS A 172 4.64 10.63 18.58
N CYS A 173 3.96 10.99 19.67
CA CYS A 173 2.71 10.36 20.08
C CYS A 173 1.52 11.19 19.60
N LEU A 174 0.48 10.51 19.11
CA LEU A 174 -0.81 11.14 18.83
C LEU A 174 -1.44 11.56 20.16
N HIS A 175 -1.96 12.78 20.23
CA HIS A 175 -2.50 13.32 21.47
C HIS A 175 -3.89 12.73 21.76
N GLU A 176 -3.95 11.75 22.67
CA GLU A 176 -5.19 11.33 23.31
C GLU A 176 -5.11 11.58 24.82
N GLY A 177 -6.13 12.21 25.39
CA GLY A 177 -6.13 12.63 26.81
C GLY A 177 -5.99 11.49 27.83
N ARG A 178 -6.19 10.23 27.41
CA ARG A 178 -5.97 9.01 28.22
C ARG A 178 -4.51 8.57 28.32
N PHE A 179 -3.63 9.11 27.47
CA PHE A 179 -2.21 8.76 27.42
C PHE A 179 -1.31 9.89 27.94
N ARG A 180 -1.79 10.70 28.90
CA ARG A 180 -0.99 11.77 29.51
C ARG A 180 0.29 11.24 30.15
N ASP A 181 0.24 10.08 30.78
CA ASP A 181 1.39 9.44 31.41
C ASP A 181 2.29 8.69 30.43
N LEU A 182 1.85 8.48 29.18
CA LEU A 182 2.61 7.69 28.18
C LEU A 182 3.97 8.31 27.90
N GLN A 183 4.05 9.64 27.85
CA GLN A 183 5.34 10.33 27.68
C GLN A 183 6.32 9.95 28.79
N ARG A 184 5.87 9.98 30.05
CA ARG A 184 6.67 9.61 31.21
C ARG A 184 7.08 8.14 31.14
N GLN A 185 6.14 7.25 30.83
CA GLN A 185 6.40 5.81 30.70
C GLN A 185 7.43 5.49 29.61
N ILE A 186 7.37 6.15 28.46
CA ILE A 186 8.36 5.95 27.38
C ILE A 186 9.75 6.38 27.85
N HIS A 187 9.86 7.48 28.59
CA HIS A 187 11.14 7.90 29.20
C HIS A 187 11.63 6.89 30.24
N GLU A 188 10.78 6.42 31.14
CA GLU A 188 11.12 5.39 32.15
C GLU A 188 11.60 4.09 31.49
N ILE A 189 10.93 3.64 30.44
CA ILE A 189 11.32 2.46 29.65
C ILE A 189 12.69 2.70 29.02
N HIS A 190 12.87 3.83 28.32
CA HIS A 190 14.14 4.16 27.70
C HIS A 190 15.29 4.17 28.71
N ASP A 191 15.10 4.84 29.84
CA ASP A 191 16.12 4.96 30.87
C ASP A 191 16.39 3.62 31.57
N SER A 192 15.38 2.75 31.73
CA SER A 192 15.59 1.41 32.31
C SER A 192 16.37 0.48 31.38
N PHE A 193 16.10 0.52 30.07
CA PHE A 193 16.70 -0.40 29.11
C PHE A 193 18.08 0.06 28.65
N PHE A 194 18.29 1.36 28.45
CA PHE A 194 19.51 1.86 27.82
C PHE A 194 20.57 2.38 28.80
N LYS A 195 20.29 2.40 30.12
CA LYS A 195 21.15 3.00 31.18
C LYS A 195 22.62 2.57 31.18
N ASN A 196 22.94 1.40 30.63
CA ASN A 196 24.27 0.81 30.65
C ASN A 196 24.68 0.25 29.27
N THR A 197 24.10 0.80 28.20
CA THR A 197 24.38 0.35 26.84
C THR A 197 25.23 1.37 26.10
N ILE A 198 25.86 0.96 25.00
CA ILE A 198 26.55 1.86 24.06
C ILE A 198 25.64 2.97 23.48
N TYR A 199 24.33 2.88 23.73
CA TYR A 199 23.30 3.82 23.28
C TYR A 199 22.83 4.78 24.38
N GLN A 200 23.45 4.76 25.57
CA GLN A 200 23.12 5.67 26.67
C GLN A 200 23.24 7.14 26.29
N ASP A 201 24.13 7.47 25.34
CA ASP A 201 24.35 8.84 24.87
C ASP A 201 23.21 9.37 23.98
N ILE A 202 22.29 8.50 23.52
CA ILE A 202 21.14 8.88 22.71
C ILE A 202 20.08 9.53 23.60
N ARG A 203 19.87 10.83 23.42
CA ARG A 203 18.83 11.59 24.09
C ARG A 203 17.47 11.37 23.42
N LEU A 204 16.60 10.61 24.07
CA LEU A 204 15.21 10.47 23.66
C LEU A 204 14.43 11.77 23.88
N ILE A 205 13.65 12.18 22.88
CA ILE A 205 12.71 13.30 22.92
C ILE A 205 11.34 12.78 22.48
N VAL A 206 10.41 12.72 23.43
CA VAL A 206 9.02 12.35 23.16
C VAL A 206 8.19 13.62 23.07
N GLY A 207 7.51 13.81 21.94
CA GLY A 207 6.67 14.99 21.69
C GLY A 207 5.26 14.61 21.27
N HIS A 208 4.30 15.49 21.54
CA HIS A 208 2.94 15.34 21.04
C HIS A 208 2.83 15.94 19.64
N ARG A 209 2.20 15.21 18.72
CA ARG A 209 1.71 15.81 17.46
C ARG A 209 0.24 16.14 17.63
N ASN A 210 -0.07 17.43 17.66
CA ASN A 210 -1.43 17.90 17.42
C ASN A 210 -1.70 17.68 15.93
N ASN A 211 -2.56 16.72 15.60
CA ASN A 211 -3.06 16.60 14.24
C ASN A 211 -4.02 17.77 14.00
N PRO A 212 -3.71 18.75 13.12
CA PRO A 212 -4.58 19.88 12.85
C PRO A 212 -5.95 19.45 12.28
N ASN A 213 -6.10 18.18 11.87
CA ASN A 213 -7.36 17.62 11.37
C ASN A 213 -8.22 16.90 12.43
N ILE A 214 -7.88 16.95 13.73
CA ILE A 214 -8.72 16.33 14.78
C ILE A 214 -10.12 16.99 14.85
N GLU A 215 -10.24 18.29 14.57
CA GLU A 215 -11.56 18.92 14.44
C GLU A 215 -12.39 18.24 13.36
N PHE A 216 -11.81 17.89 12.21
CA PHE A 216 -12.53 17.22 11.11
C PHE A 216 -12.91 15.76 11.41
N GLU A 217 -12.15 15.05 12.25
CA GLU A 217 -12.48 13.66 12.62
C GLU A 217 -13.57 13.58 13.71
N LEU A 218 -13.63 14.57 14.62
CA LEU A 218 -14.64 14.64 15.67
C LEU A 218 -15.88 15.46 15.28
N THR A 219 -15.78 16.37 14.32
CA THR A 219 -16.92 16.99 13.66
C THR A 219 -17.30 16.22 12.40
N LYS A 220 -17.88 15.02 12.57
CA LYS A 220 -18.84 14.58 11.56
C LYS A 220 -19.92 15.66 11.52
N LYS A 221 -19.98 16.43 10.43
CA LYS A 221 -21.04 17.44 10.22
C LYS A 221 -22.37 16.79 10.59
N ARG A 222 -23.13 17.45 11.48
CA ARG A 222 -24.50 17.04 11.81
C ARG A 222 -25.21 16.68 10.51
N PRO A 223 -25.83 15.49 10.38
CA PRO A 223 -26.57 15.14 9.19
C PRO A 223 -27.54 16.29 8.89
N SER A 224 -27.58 16.71 7.63
CA SER A 224 -28.45 17.80 7.20
C SER A 224 -29.90 17.50 7.61
N SER A 225 -30.63 18.50 8.12
CA SER A 225 -31.95 18.29 8.75
C SER A 225 -32.97 17.59 7.84
N TRP A 226 -32.80 17.65 6.52
CA TRP A 226 -33.64 16.94 5.56
C TRP A 226 -33.50 15.40 5.64
N LEU A 227 -32.37 14.86 6.09
CA LEU A 227 -32.19 13.41 6.35
C LEU A 227 -32.96 12.94 7.60
N LEU A 228 -33.34 13.87 8.48
CA LEU A 228 -34.11 13.59 9.70
C LEU A 228 -35.60 13.86 9.52
N LYS A 229 -36.01 14.36 8.35
CA LYS A 229 -37.42 14.57 8.00
C LYS A 229 -37.88 13.38 7.16
N ASN A 230 -38.78 12.57 7.71
CA ASN A 230 -39.52 11.54 6.98
C ASN A 230 -40.53 12.21 6.04
N GLU A 231 -40.06 12.90 5.00
CA GLU A 231 -40.93 13.34 3.91
C GLU A 231 -40.76 12.40 2.71
N PRO A 232 -41.85 11.75 2.24
CA PRO A 232 -41.76 10.85 1.10
C PRO A 232 -41.42 11.66 -0.16
N GLN A 233 -40.26 11.37 -0.76
CA GLN A 233 -39.88 11.93 -2.05
C GLN A 233 -40.89 11.48 -3.12
N GLN A 234 -41.80 12.38 -3.51
CA GLN A 234 -42.58 12.20 -4.74
C GLN A 234 -41.62 12.26 -5.93
N LYS A 235 -41.24 11.10 -6.45
CA LYS A 235 -40.53 10.97 -7.72
C LYS A 235 -41.48 11.44 -8.84
N LYS A 236 -41.24 12.64 -9.37
CA LYS A 236 -41.82 13.05 -10.65
C LYS A 236 -41.13 12.27 -11.76
N TYR A 237 -41.83 11.25 -12.26
CA TYR A 237 -41.51 10.67 -13.55
C TYR A 237 -41.96 11.67 -14.63
N PHE A 238 -41.01 12.14 -15.43
CA PHE A 238 -41.34 12.78 -16.71
C PHE A 238 -41.39 11.66 -17.76
N PHE A 239 -42.54 11.55 -18.42
CA PHE A 239 -42.76 10.71 -19.59
C PHE A 239 -42.14 11.33 -20.83
#